data_AF-A0A847ZEX0-F1
#
_entry.id   AF-A0A847ZEX0-F1
#
_cell.length_a   1.000
_cell.length_b   1.000
_cell.length_c   1.000
_cell.angle_alpha   90.00
_cell.angle_beta   90.00
_cell.angle_gamma   90.00
#
_symmetry.space_group_name_H-M   'P 1'
#
loop_
_entity.id
_entity.type
_entity.pdbx_description
1 polymer ?
#
loop_
_entity_poly.entity_id
_entity_poly.type
_entity_poly.pdbx_seq_one_letter_code
_entity_poly.pdbx_strand_id
1 'polypeptide(L)' 'EGTKMVFTGDFSHDQIDVPWLDERSNGLSVLNAKMAGSRLFGSVHLDQAIRSELTKEILERW' A
#
# COMPACT_ATOMS: atom_id res chain seq x y z
N GLU A 1 11.72 13.12 -20.03
CA GLU A 1 10.58 12.57 -20.78
C GLU A 1 10.70 11.05 -20.80
N GLY A 2 9.60 10.30 -20.68
CA GLY A 2 9.63 8.82 -20.65
C GLY A 2 9.80 8.15 -19.27
N THR A 3 10.05 8.91 -18.21
CA THR A 3 10.14 8.37 -16.84
C THR A 3 8.77 7.97 -16.32
N LYS A 4 8.68 6.78 -15.72
CA LYS A 4 7.51 6.31 -14.98
C LYS A 4 7.84 6.34 -13.50
N MET A 5 6.90 6.78 -12.67
CA MET A 5 7.01 6.76 -11.22
C MET A 5 6.05 5.71 -10.67
N VAL A 6 6.51 4.91 -9.71
CA VAL A 6 5.69 3.95 -8.98
C VAL A 6 5.76 4.33 -7.51
N PHE A 7 4.60 4.70 -6.96
CA PHE A 7 4.46 4.95 -5.53
C PHE A 7 3.92 3.68 -4.89
N THR A 8 4.59 3.21 -3.84
CA THR A 8 4.23 1.95 -3.17
C THR A 8 4.16 2.17 -1.66
N GLY A 9 3.32 1.39 -1.00
CA GLY A 9 3.21 1.36 0.45
C GLY A 9 1.97 0.57 0.83
N ASP A 10 1.65 0.59 2.11
CA ASP A 10 0.54 -0.15 2.66
C ASP A 10 -0.62 0.80 3.00
N PHE A 11 -1.85 0.35 2.76
CA PHE A 11 -3.08 1.03 3.15
C PHE A 11 -3.65 0.44 4.45
N SER A 12 -3.05 -0.63 4.98
CA SER A 12 -3.58 -1.38 6.11
C SER A 12 -3.56 -0.60 7.43
N HIS A 13 -4.41 -1.02 8.35
CA HIS A 13 -4.44 -0.49 9.72
C HIS A 13 -3.11 -0.72 10.46
N ASP A 14 -2.32 -1.73 10.09
CA ASP A 14 -1.09 -2.15 10.79
C ASP A 14 0.18 -1.53 10.20
N GLN A 15 0.04 -0.38 9.52
CA GLN A 15 1.16 0.41 9.03
C GLN A 15 2.16 0.74 10.16
N ILE A 16 3.44 0.87 9.82
CA ILE A 16 4.52 1.09 10.80
C ILE A 16 4.36 2.37 11.65
N ASP A 17 3.58 3.33 11.17
CA ASP A 17 3.43 4.66 11.79
C ASP A 17 2.17 4.79 12.67
N VAL A 18 1.48 3.69 12.96
CA VAL A 18 0.31 3.66 13.84
C VAL A 18 0.70 4.04 15.29
N PRO A 19 -0.07 4.90 15.98
CA PRO A 19 -1.40 5.44 15.63
C PRO A 19 -1.38 6.82 14.94
N TRP A 20 -0.21 7.33 14.56
CA TRP A 20 -0.06 8.71 14.08
C TRP A 20 -0.54 8.91 12.64
N LEU A 21 -0.58 7.82 11.88
CA LEU A 21 -1.10 7.75 10.52
C LEU A 21 -2.19 6.70 10.44
N ASP A 22 -3.28 7.03 9.74
CA ASP A 22 -4.37 6.13 9.43
C ASP A 22 -4.50 5.88 7.92
N GLU A 23 -5.35 4.93 7.55
CA GLU A 23 -5.63 4.53 6.17
C GLU A 23 -6.08 5.70 5.26
N ARG A 24 -6.52 6.84 5.81
CA ARG A 24 -7.06 7.98 5.07
C ARG A 24 -6.11 9.16 5.01
N SER A 25 -5.19 9.24 5.95
CA SER A 25 -4.23 10.33 6.13
C SER A 25 -2.85 10.02 5.57
N ASN A 26 -2.59 8.76 5.19
CA ASN A 26 -1.31 8.42 4.55
C ASN A 26 -1.14 9.08 3.17
N GLY A 27 0.12 9.29 2.79
CA GLY A 27 0.47 10.01 1.56
C GLY A 27 -0.07 9.36 0.28
N LEU A 28 -0.27 8.04 0.27
CA LEU A 28 -0.82 7.31 -0.87
C LEU A 28 -2.32 7.53 -1.02
N SER A 29 -3.07 7.55 0.09
CA SER A 29 -4.50 7.84 0.10
C SER A 29 -4.78 9.26 -0.37
N VAL A 30 -3.99 10.23 0.08
CA VAL A 30 -4.06 11.62 -0.39
C VAL A 30 -3.71 11.74 -1.88
N LEU A 31 -2.65 11.06 -2.33
CA LEU A 31 -2.25 11.05 -3.74
C LEU A 31 -3.35 10.43 -4.62
N ASN A 32 -3.87 9.27 -4.24
CA ASN A 32 -4.90 8.55 -4.98
C ASN A 32 -6.17 9.41 -5.12
N ALA A 33 -6.60 10.06 -4.03
CA ALA A 33 -7.74 10.97 -4.06
C ALA A 33 -7.51 12.19 -4.99
N LYS A 34 -6.33 12.81 -4.92
CA LYS A 34 -6.00 14.00 -5.74
C LYS A 34 -5.81 13.68 -7.22
N MET A 35 -5.38 12.46 -7.54
CA MET A 35 -5.08 12.03 -8.91
C MET A 35 -6.23 11.26 -9.57
N ALA A 36 -7.33 11.03 -8.84
CA ALA A 36 -8.51 10.35 -9.35
C ALA A 36 -9.03 11.02 -10.64
N GLY A 37 -9.25 10.23 -11.68
CA GLY A 37 -9.71 10.70 -13.00
C GLY A 37 -8.60 11.25 -13.91
N SER A 38 -7.35 11.35 -13.46
CA SER A 38 -6.23 11.72 -14.33
C SER A 38 -5.91 10.60 -15.32
N ARG A 39 -5.79 10.95 -16.61
CA ARG A 39 -5.45 10.00 -17.69
C ARG A 39 -4.06 9.35 -17.54
N LEU A 40 -3.15 9.98 -16.79
CA LEU A 40 -1.78 9.51 -16.60
C LEU A 40 -1.56 8.79 -15.26
N PHE A 41 -2.63 8.60 -14.48
CA PHE A 41 -2.58 7.97 -13.17
C PHE A 41 -3.40 6.68 -13.16
N GLY A 42 -2.91 5.70 -12.42
CA GLY A 42 -3.63 4.47 -12.12
C GLY A 42 -3.12 3.91 -10.80
N SER A 43 -3.98 3.21 -10.09
CA SER A 43 -3.63 2.50 -8.87
C SER A 43 -3.99 1.02 -8.99
N VAL A 44 -3.18 0.19 -8.36
CA VAL A 44 -3.41 -1.24 -8.22
C VAL A 44 -3.38 -1.53 -6.73
N HIS A 45 -4.44 -2.18 -6.24
CA HIS A 45 -4.48 -2.68 -4.87
C HIS A 45 -4.11 -4.16 -4.89
N LEU A 46 -3.07 -4.53 -4.14
CA LEU A 46 -2.69 -5.91 -3.91
C LEU A 46 -3.30 -6.33 -2.57
N ASP A 47 -4.37 -7.11 -2.65
CA ASP A 47 -5.19 -7.54 -1.51
C ASP A 47 -4.51 -8.61 -0.65
N GLN A 48 -3.66 -9.44 -1.25
CA GLN A 48 -2.94 -10.51 -0.56
C GLN A 48 -1.42 -10.36 -0.69
N ALA A 49 -0.74 -10.32 0.46
CA ALA A 49 0.71 -10.41 0.50
C ALA A 49 1.16 -11.85 0.22
N ILE A 50 1.99 -12.04 -0.81
CA ILE A 50 2.67 -13.32 -1.04
C ILE A 50 3.83 -13.40 -0.04
N ARG A 51 3.78 -14.37 0.86
CA ARG A 51 4.83 -14.68 1.84
C ARG A 51 5.46 -16.03 1.52
N SER A 52 6.70 -16.24 1.97
CA SER A 52 7.35 -17.55 1.82
C SER A 52 6.64 -18.61 2.69
N GLU A 53 6.80 -19.88 2.34
CA GLU A 53 6.28 -20.99 3.16
C GLU A 53 6.81 -20.93 4.60
N LEU A 54 8.07 -20.53 4.80
CA LEU A 54 8.64 -20.32 6.14
C LEU A 54 7.85 -19.29 6.97
N THR A 55 7.44 -18.17 6.36
CA THR A 55 6.65 -17.16 7.08
C THR A 55 5.28 -17.73 7.47
N LYS A 56 4.67 -18.55 6.61
CA LYS A 56 3.39 -19.21 6.93
C LYS A 56 3.57 -20.18 8.10
N GLU A 57 4.59 -21.04 8.06
CA GLU A 57 4.90 -21.97 9.15
C GLU A 57 5.13 -21.27 10.49
N ILE A 58 5.79 -20.11 10.48
CA ILE A 58 6.01 -19.31 11.69
C ILE A 58 4.68 -18.73 12.19
N LEU A 59 3.86 -18.14 11.33
CA LEU A 59 2.58 -17.55 11.71
C LEU A 59 1.55 -18.59 12.19
N GLU A 60 1.63 -19.84 11.75
CA GLU A 60 0.74 -20.92 12.22
C GLU A 60 1.15 -21.48 13.58
N ARG A 61 2.43 -21.35 13.95
CA ARG A 61 2.97 -21.84 15.23
C ARG A 61 2.77 -20.85 16.38
N TRP A 62 2.48 -19.60 16.08
CA TRP A 62 2.36 -18.48 17.01
C TRP A 62 0.92 -17.95 17.03
#